data_AF-A0A023BQA5-F1
#
_entry.id   AF-A0A023BQA5-F1
#
_cell.length_a   1.000
_cell.length_b   1.000
_cell.length_c   1.000
_cell.angle_alpha   90.00
_cell.angle_beta   90.00
_cell.angle_gamma   90.00
#
_symmetry.space_group_name_H-M   'P 1'
#
loop_
_entity.id
_entity.type
_entity.pdbx_description
1 polymer ?
#
loop_
_entity_poly.entity_id
_entity_poly.type
_entity_poly.pdbx_seq_one_letter_code
_entity_poly.pdbx_strand_id
1 'polypeptide(L)'
;MSQDLGKTNNRKITKQKKKLDSLYTIYSILREQENKEKTQELEVQLRTEDQELKKMNEYLSNDMRQKVWNRLNQYIKEYGIANQCKIILGTRGVGNIMFAQEEIDITTKVLEYANTKYEGN
;
A
#
# COMPACT_ATOMS: atom_id res chain seq x y z
N MET A 1 12.80 7.07 -4.62
CA MET A 1 12.05 5.91 -5.20
C MET A 1 10.71 5.61 -4.52
N SER A 2 10.60 5.47 -3.19
CA SER A 2 9.30 5.24 -2.52
C SER A 2 8.30 6.38 -2.72
N GLN A 3 8.79 7.63 -2.70
CA GLN A 3 7.96 8.81 -3.00
C GLN A 3 7.47 8.83 -4.46
N ASP A 4 8.27 8.32 -5.41
CA ASP A 4 7.95 8.33 -6.83
C ASP A 4 6.95 7.21 -7.20
N LEU A 5 7.10 6.04 -6.58
CA LEU A 5 6.12 4.96 -6.63
C LEU A 5 4.77 5.39 -6.03
N GLY A 6 4.81 6.06 -4.87
CA GLY A 6 3.62 6.66 -4.26
C GLY A 6 2.94 7.67 -5.17
N LYS A 7 3.71 8.59 -5.79
CA LYS A 7 3.21 9.57 -6.77
C LYS A 7 2.60 8.89 -8.01
N THR A 8 3.26 7.87 -8.55
CA THR A 8 2.79 7.15 -9.75
C THR A 8 1.52 6.35 -9.48
N ASN A 9 1.46 5.63 -8.37
CA ASN A 9 0.25 4.88 -7.96
C ASN A 9 -0.91 5.83 -7.68
N ASN A 10 -0.65 6.94 -6.99
CA ASN A 10 -1.68 7.94 -6.70
C ASN A 10 -2.21 8.60 -7.97
N ARG A 11 -1.37 8.85 -8.99
CA ARG A 11 -1.80 9.30 -10.32
C ARG A 11 -2.73 8.31 -11.00
N LYS A 12 -2.43 7.00 -10.95
CA LYS A 12 -3.28 5.95 -11.54
C LYS A 12 -4.66 5.91 -10.87
N ILE A 13 -4.70 5.91 -9.55
CA ILE A 13 -5.94 5.95 -8.75
C ILE A 13 -6.73 7.21 -9.06
N THR A 14 -6.07 8.37 -9.08
CA THR A 14 -6.71 9.66 -9.39
C THR A 14 -7.33 9.66 -10.79
N LYS A 15 -6.64 9.08 -11.78
CA LYS A 15 -7.15 8.99 -13.15
C LYS A 15 -8.41 8.12 -13.23
N GLN A 16 -8.42 6.95 -12.59
CA GLN A 16 -9.60 6.10 -12.55
C GLN A 16 -10.76 6.74 -11.78
N LYS A 17 -10.48 7.40 -10.67
CA LYS A 17 -11.50 8.13 -9.90
C LYS A 17 -12.18 9.21 -10.75
N LYS A 18 -11.40 10.01 -11.49
CA LYS A 18 -11.97 11.02 -12.41
C LYS A 18 -12.85 10.41 -13.49
N LYS A 19 -12.48 9.25 -14.03
CA LYS A 19 -13.30 8.53 -15.01
C LYS A 19 -14.63 8.12 -14.38
N LEU A 20 -14.59 7.57 -13.18
CA LEU A 20 -15.77 7.16 -12.43
C LEU A 20 -16.69 8.34 -12.07
N ASP A 21 -16.13 9.46 -11.61
CA ASP A 21 -16.88 10.70 -11.33
C ASP A 21 -17.62 11.21 -12.60
N SER A 22 -16.97 11.12 -13.76
CA SER A 22 -17.60 11.44 -15.04
C SER A 22 -18.74 10.48 -15.39
N LEU A 23 -18.59 9.19 -15.13
CA LEU A 23 -19.64 8.19 -15.37
C LEU A 23 -20.84 8.42 -14.44
N TYR A 24 -20.61 8.77 -13.18
CA TYR A 24 -21.67 9.13 -12.23
C TYR A 24 -22.44 10.38 -12.68
N THR A 25 -21.73 11.37 -13.24
CA THR A 25 -22.36 12.57 -13.80
C THR A 25 -23.29 12.19 -14.96
N ILE A 26 -22.81 11.39 -15.91
CA ILE A 26 -23.61 10.93 -17.05
C ILE A 26 -24.83 10.12 -16.57
N TYR A 27 -24.64 9.26 -15.56
CA TYR A 27 -25.71 8.47 -14.97
C TYR A 27 -26.82 9.34 -14.37
N SER A 28 -26.45 10.38 -13.62
CA SER A 28 -27.44 11.31 -13.06
C SER A 28 -28.29 11.99 -14.14
N ILE A 29 -27.66 12.42 -15.25
CA ILE A 29 -28.35 13.06 -16.37
C ILE A 29 -29.28 12.07 -17.09
N LEU A 30 -28.82 10.84 -17.37
CA LEU A 30 -29.62 9.83 -18.07
C LEU A 30 -30.82 9.37 -17.24
N ARG A 31 -30.65 9.31 -15.92
CA ARG A 31 -31.71 9.01 -14.97
C ARG A 31 -32.79 10.09 -14.97
N GLU A 32 -32.40 11.37 -15.00
CA GLU A 32 -33.33 12.51 -15.11
C GLU A 32 -34.08 12.52 -16.46
N GLN A 33 -33.46 12.03 -17.53
CA GLN A 33 -34.07 11.91 -18.86
C GLN A 33 -34.98 10.67 -19.02
N GLU A 34 -35.19 9.89 -17.96
CA GLU A 34 -35.96 8.63 -17.95
C GLU A 34 -35.52 7.59 -19.01
N ASN A 35 -34.25 7.65 -19.45
CA ASN A 35 -33.73 6.74 -20.45
C ASN A 35 -33.36 5.37 -19.83
N LYS A 36 -34.35 4.50 -19.66
CA LYS A 36 -34.24 3.24 -18.90
C LYS A 36 -33.16 2.30 -19.43
N GLU A 37 -33.05 2.14 -20.74
CA GLU A 37 -32.10 1.21 -21.37
C GLU A 37 -30.65 1.64 -21.12
N LYS A 38 -30.31 2.90 -21.46
CA LYS A 38 -28.95 3.43 -21.23
C LYS A 38 -28.61 3.56 -19.75
N THR A 39 -29.61 3.81 -18.90
CA THR A 39 -29.43 3.88 -17.44
C THR A 39 -29.01 2.52 -16.88
N GLN A 40 -29.66 1.43 -17.29
CA GLN A 40 -29.33 0.07 -16.84
C GLN A 40 -27.93 -0.37 -17.29
N GLU A 41 -27.56 -0.12 -18.55
CA GLU A 41 -26.21 -0.41 -19.05
C GLU A 41 -25.15 0.33 -18.24
N LEU A 42 -25.38 1.61 -17.96
CA LEU A 42 -24.46 2.45 -17.21
C LEU A 42 -24.37 2.05 -15.73
N GLU A 43 -25.44 1.54 -15.10
CA GLU A 43 -25.37 0.98 -13.73
C GLU A 43 -24.45 -0.24 -13.66
N VAL A 44 -24.55 -1.13 -14.65
CA VAL A 44 -23.67 -2.31 -14.73
C VAL A 44 -22.22 -1.87 -14.91
N GLN A 45 -21.98 -0.87 -15.75
CA GLN A 45 -20.66 -0.30 -15.97
C GLN A 45 -20.11 0.35 -14.69
N LEU A 46 -20.89 1.18 -14.01
CA LEU A 46 -20.50 1.84 -12.75
C LEU A 46 -20.10 0.82 -11.69
N ARG A 47 -20.92 -0.22 -11.49
CA ARG A 47 -20.61 -1.30 -10.54
C ARG A 47 -19.28 -1.99 -10.87
N THR A 48 -19.01 -2.20 -12.16
CA THR A 48 -17.78 -2.85 -12.61
C THR A 48 -16.56 -1.97 -12.34
N GLU A 49 -16.63 -0.69 -12.74
CA GLU A 49 -15.55 0.28 -12.54
C GLU A 49 -15.29 0.54 -11.04
N ASP A 50 -16.33 0.56 -10.21
CA ASP A 50 -16.20 0.65 -8.74
C ASP A 50 -15.46 -0.56 -8.15
N GLN A 51 -15.77 -1.77 -8.62
CA GLN A 51 -15.07 -2.98 -8.20
C GLN A 51 -13.61 -2.99 -8.65
N GLU A 52 -13.34 -2.54 -9.88
CA GLU A 52 -11.97 -2.43 -10.40
C GLU A 52 -11.14 -1.42 -9.61
N LEU A 53 -11.72 -0.25 -9.28
CA LEU A 53 -11.04 0.77 -8.48
C LEU A 53 -10.69 0.24 -7.07
N LYS A 54 -11.61 -0.50 -6.44
CA LYS A 54 -11.35 -1.15 -5.14
C LYS A 54 -10.21 -2.16 -5.23
N LYS A 55 -10.26 -3.08 -6.20
CA LYS A 55 -9.20 -4.08 -6.44
C LYS A 55 -7.85 -3.43 -6.72
N MET A 56 -7.83 -2.37 -7.53
CA MET A 56 -6.63 -1.61 -7.82
C MET A 56 -6.05 -1.00 -6.54
N ASN A 57 -6.88 -0.37 -5.70
CA ASN A 57 -6.41 0.26 -4.47
C ASN A 57 -5.83 -0.77 -3.50
N GLU A 58 -6.50 -1.92 -3.33
CA GLU A 58 -6.00 -3.04 -2.53
C GLU A 58 -4.66 -3.56 -3.06
N TYR A 59 -4.58 -3.84 -4.37
CA TYR A 59 -3.35 -4.33 -5.00
C TYR A 59 -2.18 -3.36 -4.81
N LEU A 60 -2.37 -2.07 -5.10
CA LEU A 60 -1.31 -1.07 -4.99
C LEU A 60 -0.90 -0.84 -3.53
N SER A 61 -1.86 -0.91 -2.61
CA SER A 61 -1.59 -0.85 -1.17
C SER A 61 -0.76 -2.06 -0.72
N ASN A 62 -1.10 -3.27 -1.18
CA ASN A 62 -0.38 -4.50 -0.87
C ASN A 62 1.04 -4.47 -1.46
N ASP A 63 1.19 -4.09 -2.73
CA ASP A 63 2.48 -3.94 -3.41
C ASP A 63 3.38 -2.93 -2.69
N MET A 64 2.83 -1.78 -2.28
CA MET A 64 3.59 -0.79 -1.53
C MET A 64 4.03 -1.31 -0.16
N ARG A 65 3.13 -1.98 0.58
CA ARG A 65 3.50 -2.63 1.85
C ARG A 65 4.61 -3.67 1.65
N GLN A 66 4.52 -4.50 0.62
CA GLN A 66 5.54 -5.50 0.33
C GLN A 66 6.89 -4.86 0.01
N LYS A 67 6.91 -3.79 -0.79
CA LYS A 67 8.15 -3.06 -1.12
C LYS A 67 8.79 -2.41 0.11
N VAL A 68 7.99 -1.84 1.00
CA VAL A 68 8.46 -1.31 2.29
C VAL A 68 9.08 -2.44 3.13
N TRP A 69 8.37 -3.56 3.26
CA TRP A 69 8.88 -4.73 3.99
C TRP A 69 10.17 -5.30 3.40
N ASN A 70 10.27 -5.42 2.09
CA ASN A 70 11.48 -5.92 1.43
C ASN A 70 12.69 -5.04 1.72
N ARG A 71 12.52 -3.70 1.71
CA ARG A 71 13.59 -2.76 2.04
C ARG A 71 13.96 -2.83 3.52
N LEU A 72 12.96 -2.86 4.39
CA LEU A 72 13.20 -2.99 5.83
C LEU A 72 13.95 -4.31 6.14
N ASN A 73 13.56 -5.43 5.53
CA ASN A 73 14.26 -6.71 5.67
C ASN A 73 15.72 -6.63 5.21
N GLN A 74 15.99 -5.89 4.13
CA GLN A 74 17.36 -5.64 3.68
C GLN A 74 18.15 -4.85 4.73
N TYR A 75 17.58 -3.79 5.30
CA TYR A 75 18.25 -3.00 6.34
C TYR A 75 18.46 -3.78 7.64
N ILE A 76 17.49 -4.61 8.04
CA ILE A 76 17.63 -5.52 9.19
C ILE A 76 18.80 -6.48 8.97
N LYS A 77 18.91 -7.06 7.77
CA LYS A 77 20.01 -7.97 7.41
C LYS A 77 21.36 -7.27 7.45
N GLU A 78 21.46 -6.08 6.85
CA GLU A 78 22.69 -5.27 6.86
C GLU A 78 23.10 -4.88 8.28
N TYR A 79 22.15 -4.45 9.12
CA TYR A 79 22.38 -4.17 10.53
C TYR A 79 22.90 -5.41 11.27
N GLY A 80 22.27 -6.57 11.05
CA GLY A 80 22.67 -7.83 11.68
C GLY A 80 24.10 -8.24 11.32
N ILE A 81 24.50 -8.09 10.06
CA ILE A 81 25.87 -8.36 9.61
C ILE A 81 26.84 -7.36 10.27
N ALA A 82 26.53 -6.07 10.24
CA ALA A 82 27.41 -5.02 10.78
C ALA A 82 27.63 -5.14 12.30
N ASN A 83 26.63 -5.61 13.03
CA ASN A 83 26.66 -5.78 14.50
C ASN A 83 26.94 -7.23 14.92
N GLN A 84 27.34 -8.09 13.98
CA GLN A 84 27.68 -9.49 14.23
C GLN A 84 26.56 -10.31 14.89
N CYS A 85 25.30 -9.91 14.70
CA CYS A 85 24.14 -10.65 15.18
C CYS A 85 24.09 -12.02 14.51
N LYS A 86 24.00 -13.08 15.32
CA LYS A 86 23.83 -14.45 14.81
C LYS A 86 22.40 -14.73 14.35
N ILE A 87 21.44 -14.06 14.98
CA ILE A 87 20.02 -14.17 14.69
C ILE A 87 19.32 -12.86 15.10
N ILE A 88 18.26 -12.50 14.38
CA ILE A 88 17.32 -11.44 14.75
C ILE A 88 15.93 -12.06 14.74
N LEU A 89 15.20 -11.89 15.83
CA LEU A 89 13.85 -12.45 16.00
C LEU A 89 12.83 -11.33 16.06
N GLY A 90 11.82 -11.39 15.20
CA GLY A 90 10.71 -10.44 15.21
C GLY A 90 9.71 -10.76 16.32
N THR A 91 9.30 -9.75 17.08
CA THR A 91 8.35 -9.89 18.20
C THR A 91 6.90 -9.56 17.83
N ARG A 92 6.65 -8.88 16.70
CA ARG A 92 5.29 -8.58 16.21
C ARG A 92 4.84 -9.53 15.09
N GLY A 93 3.69 -10.17 15.29
CA GLY A 93 3.08 -11.16 14.39
C GLY A 93 2.53 -12.36 15.18
N VAL A 94 2.54 -13.56 14.58
CA VAL A 94 2.34 -14.86 15.25
C VAL A 94 3.62 -15.26 16.01
N GLY A 95 4.18 -14.33 16.77
CA GLY A 95 5.52 -14.45 17.35
C GLY A 95 5.57 -15.48 18.49
N ASN A 96 6.61 -16.31 18.51
CA ASN A 96 6.84 -17.34 19.52
C ASN A 96 7.57 -16.84 20.79
N ILE A 97 7.87 -15.53 20.88
CA ILE A 97 8.58 -14.96 22.03
C ILE A 97 7.55 -14.35 22.99
N MET A 98 7.37 -14.98 24.15
CA MET A 98 6.46 -14.51 25.19
C MET A 98 7.11 -13.51 26.16
N PHE A 99 8.43 -13.62 26.37
CA PHE A 99 9.21 -12.73 27.22
C PHE A 99 10.64 -12.63 26.69
N ALA A 100 11.19 -11.43 26.72
CA ALA A 100 12.57 -11.11 26.45
C ALA A 100 12.96 -9.93 27.36
N GLN A 101 14.21 -9.88 27.79
CA GLN A 101 14.74 -8.74 28.51
C GLN A 101 14.81 -7.52 27.58
N GLU A 102 14.58 -6.30 28.11
CA GLU A 102 14.58 -5.09 27.27
C GLU A 102 15.96 -4.80 26.67
N GLU A 103 17.03 -5.20 27.36
CA GLU A 103 18.42 -4.97 26.93
C GLU A 103 18.78 -5.74 25.66
N ILE A 104 18.07 -6.83 25.35
CA ILE A 104 18.25 -7.59 24.11
C ILE A 104 17.35 -7.11 22.98
N ASP A 105 16.43 -6.18 23.25
CA ASP A 105 15.62 -5.53 22.21
C ASP A 105 16.48 -4.53 21.42
N ILE A 106 16.66 -4.83 20.14
CA ILE A 106 17.42 -4.00 19.19
C ILE A 106 16.52 -3.14 18.30
N THR A 107 15.20 -3.13 18.50
CA THR A 107 14.22 -2.47 17.62
C THR A 107 14.60 -1.03 17.35
N THR A 108 14.88 -0.24 18.39
CA THR A 108 15.28 1.17 18.26
C THR A 108 16.55 1.33 17.42
N LYS A 109 17.58 0.54 17.70
CA LYS A 109 18.88 0.60 16.98
C LYS A 109 18.73 0.24 15.51
N VAL A 110 17.91 -0.76 15.22
CA VAL A 110 17.59 -1.19 13.86
C VAL A 110 16.80 -0.10 13.12
N LEU A 111 15.85 0.55 13.79
CA LEU A 111 15.08 1.66 13.21
C LEU A 111 15.97 2.85 12.88
N GLU A 112 16.86 3.24 13.78
CA GLU A 112 17.84 4.30 13.54
C GLU A 112 18.72 3.96 12.34
N TYR A 113 19.25 2.74 12.28
CA TYR A 113 20.05 2.27 11.15
C TYR A 113 19.25 2.32 9.84
N ALA A 114 18.05 1.77 9.82
CA ALA A 114 17.17 1.76 8.65
C ALA A 114 16.84 3.20 8.18
N ASN A 115 16.58 4.11 9.11
CA ASN A 115 16.31 5.51 8.81
C ASN A 115 17.54 6.20 8.22
N THR A 116 18.75 5.96 8.71
CA THR A 116 19.97 6.52 8.10
C THR A 116 20.17 6.04 6.66
N LYS A 117 19.79 4.79 6.36
CA LYS A 117 19.83 4.22 5.01
C LYS A 117 18.69 4.70 4.11
N TYR A 118 17.59 5.10 4.71
CA TYR A 118 16.43 5.65 4.02
C TYR A 118 16.58 7.15 3.71
N GLU A 119 17.17 7.90 4.65
CA GLU A 119 17.48 9.33 4.54
C GLU A 119 18.81 9.59 3.81
N GLY A 120 19.70 8.59 3.73
CA GLY A 120 20.99 8.64 3.04
C GLY A 120 20.95 8.10 1.60
N ASN A 121 20.42 8.95 0.69
CA ASN A 121 20.49 9.03 -0.78
C ASN A 121 19.13 9.21 -1.47
#